data_AF-A0A1F3KXA4-F1
#
_entry.id   AF-A0A1F3KXA4-F1
#
_cell.length_a   1.000
_cell.length_b   1.000
_cell.length_c   1.000
_cell.angle_alpha   90.00
_cell.angle_beta   90.00
_cell.angle_gamma   90.00
#
_symmetry.space_group_name_H-M   'P 1'
#
loop_
_entity.id
_entity.type
_entity.pdbx_description
1 polymer ?
#
loop_
_entity_poly.entity_id
_entity_poly.type
_entity_poly.pdbx_seq_one_letter_code
_entity_poly.pdbx_strand_id
1 'polypeptide(L)'
;MVSLSTNAQTQMAKDTLAINNVKAINWVSNKMFRGATDSGYEVPVGSGKHSLFSHSLWIGGLDDNDSLHLSAHRYLMTGQDFYPGPLTLNYGSTTSDVSNSFNRLWKLKKTEVEEFQYRWSNGLLGFPYVIPEAITNWPAHGPAGGYSADLAPFFDFNNDGSYNIIDGDFPLIKGDEMLWWVFNDNTNVHTETGGNPLKLEIHCSAYAYNCDTLTSSDNLVLNNTTFLEYKIYNRSSANYHNTFLGLFTDGDLGYGNDDFIGFNLKNNSYFFYNGYATDGSGQPSAYGTNPPAISVTLLNSAIRKQANGIDDLTSWDNNGNLSCTNGYRYDSVSGQYQNVGAGDVLNGNINGFNYGDGIIDNECMGFTRFMYLNNGSCNDACDPITPPQYYNYLQGKWKNGNLLTYGLHGLTNPGTTARFAFPGISDPCNYGTGGIIHPPVITPSLGWSEKGENRIPNDRRGVASIGPFDLYSGQEISVELAFVWSRTTPEANVLDKLNQDIETIRQWYKTNSFPSCEHYNSINAPLLATGEIKLFPNPTQKSITIQGSWADKETKFQIFDLRGVQLCSGSLVLNSEDINLSYLQAGVYFIKITNSKTTSTIKFIKNN
;
A
#
# COMPACT_ATOMS: atom_id res chain seq x y z
N MET A 1 7.38 50.58 14.28
CA MET A 1 7.13 49.92 12.99
C MET A 1 7.24 48.42 13.24
N VAL A 2 6.11 47.73 13.36
CA VAL A 2 6.07 46.28 13.47
C VAL A 2 6.23 45.75 12.05
N SER A 3 7.32 45.04 11.77
CA SER A 3 7.54 44.40 10.48
C SER A 3 6.53 43.25 10.33
N LEU A 4 5.53 43.46 9.47
CA LEU A 4 4.75 42.35 8.93
C LEU A 4 5.70 41.54 8.03
N SER A 5 6.20 40.42 8.55
CA SER A 5 6.81 39.39 7.71
C SER A 5 5.69 38.77 6.88
N THR A 6 5.61 39.15 5.62
CA THR A 6 4.83 38.43 4.62
C THR A 6 5.44 37.04 4.49
N ASN A 7 4.84 36.03 5.14
CA ASN A 7 5.11 34.62 4.86
C ASN A 7 4.66 34.36 3.42
N ALA A 8 5.58 34.50 2.46
CA ALA A 8 5.42 33.86 1.17
C ALA A 8 5.36 32.35 1.45
N GLN A 9 4.22 31.71 1.21
CA GLN A 9 4.15 30.25 1.24
C GLN A 9 5.18 29.72 0.23
N THR A 10 6.19 29.01 0.73
CA THR A 10 7.11 28.24 -0.12
C THR A 10 6.26 27.31 -0.98
N GLN A 11 6.46 27.30 -2.30
CA GLN A 11 5.72 26.39 -3.18
C GLN A 11 5.96 24.95 -2.72
N MET A 12 4.88 24.20 -2.49
CA MET A 12 4.97 22.81 -2.04
C MET A 12 5.66 21.97 -3.12
N ALA A 13 6.62 21.16 -2.71
CA ALA A 13 7.33 20.29 -3.62
C ALA A 13 6.43 19.18 -4.16
N LYS A 14 6.74 18.79 -5.39
CA LYS A 14 6.11 17.66 -6.08
C LYS A 14 7.15 16.91 -6.88
N ASP A 15 6.90 15.63 -7.08
CA ASP A 15 7.62 14.81 -8.05
C ASP A 15 6.65 13.84 -8.72
N THR A 16 7.11 13.16 -9.76
CA THR A 16 6.28 12.27 -10.60
C THR A 16 6.90 10.88 -10.62
N LEU A 17 6.11 9.86 -10.28
CA LEU A 17 6.44 8.45 -10.48
C LEU A 17 6.04 8.10 -11.92
N ALA A 18 6.99 7.65 -12.74
CA ALA A 18 6.78 7.47 -14.18
C ALA A 18 7.68 6.39 -14.79
N ILE A 19 7.78 5.24 -14.12
CA ILE A 19 8.61 4.12 -14.57
C ILE A 19 7.87 3.13 -15.46
N ASN A 20 6.54 3.01 -15.30
CA ASN A 20 5.70 2.06 -16.03
C ASN A 20 4.72 2.79 -16.96
N ASN A 21 3.63 2.14 -17.36
CA ASN A 21 2.60 2.75 -18.21
C ASN A 21 1.69 3.74 -17.46
N VAL A 22 2.07 4.15 -16.25
CA VAL A 22 1.42 5.18 -15.45
C VAL A 22 2.39 6.32 -15.16
N LYS A 23 1.90 7.55 -15.26
CA LYS A 23 2.57 8.74 -14.75
C LYS A 23 1.72 9.36 -13.66
N ALA A 24 2.22 9.32 -12.43
CA ALA A 24 1.50 9.73 -11.22
C ALA A 24 2.24 10.86 -10.50
N ILE A 25 1.61 12.04 -10.40
CA ILE A 25 2.15 13.20 -9.70
C ILE A 25 1.86 13.08 -8.20
N ASN A 26 2.87 13.29 -7.35
CA ASN A 26 2.75 13.25 -5.90
C ASN A 26 3.30 14.55 -5.30
N TRP A 27 2.56 15.16 -4.39
CA TRP A 27 2.99 16.35 -3.66
C TRP A 27 3.33 15.99 -2.23
N VAL A 28 4.35 16.63 -1.67
CA VAL A 28 4.79 16.36 -0.29
C VAL A 28 3.67 16.56 0.74
N SER A 29 2.67 17.39 0.43
CA SER A 29 1.61 17.82 1.33
C SER A 29 0.31 17.02 1.20
N ASN A 30 0.38 15.69 1.03
CA ASN A 30 -0.79 14.80 0.96
C ASN A 30 -1.76 15.04 -0.24
N LYS A 31 -1.37 15.82 -1.25
CA LYS A 31 -2.13 15.97 -2.50
C LYS A 31 -1.54 15.05 -3.54
N MET A 32 -2.19 13.93 -3.81
CA MET A 32 -1.75 12.99 -4.84
C MET A 32 -2.58 13.19 -6.11
N PHE A 33 -1.96 12.85 -7.25
CA PHE A 33 -2.58 12.71 -8.56
C PHE A 33 -3.21 13.95 -9.15
N ARG A 34 -2.81 15.13 -8.69
CA ARG A 34 -3.26 16.41 -9.23
C ARG A 34 -2.08 17.21 -9.78
N GLY A 35 -2.22 17.76 -10.98
CA GLY A 35 -1.31 18.72 -11.57
C GLY A 35 -1.44 20.12 -10.95
N ALA A 36 -0.98 21.14 -11.68
CA ALA A 36 -1.18 22.54 -11.27
C ALA A 36 -2.64 22.99 -11.51
N THR A 37 -3.20 22.58 -12.65
CA THR A 37 -4.57 22.91 -13.08
C THR A 37 -5.40 21.68 -13.46
N ASP A 38 -4.75 20.56 -13.81
CA ASP A 38 -5.38 19.38 -14.42
C ASP A 38 -5.13 18.10 -13.61
N SER A 39 -5.74 16.98 -14.02
CA SER A 39 -5.47 15.65 -13.47
C SER A 39 -3.98 15.26 -13.60
N GLY A 40 -3.49 14.44 -12.67
CA GLY A 40 -2.08 14.06 -12.56
C GLY A 40 -1.82 12.56 -12.51
N TYR A 41 -2.84 11.72 -12.74
CA TYR A 41 -2.71 10.27 -12.93
C TYR A 41 -2.98 9.89 -14.38
N GLU A 42 -1.94 9.96 -15.21
CA GLU A 42 -2.02 9.70 -16.65
C GLU A 42 -1.75 8.20 -16.93
N VAL A 43 -2.69 7.56 -17.62
CA VAL A 43 -2.57 6.14 -18.01
C VAL A 43 -3.42 5.90 -19.27
N PRO A 44 -2.88 5.35 -20.36
CA PRO A 44 -1.46 5.10 -20.63
C PRO A 44 -0.63 6.39 -20.66
N VAL A 45 0.65 6.30 -20.32
CA VAL A 45 1.59 7.44 -20.42
C VAL A 45 1.68 7.95 -21.86
N GLY A 46 1.69 9.27 -22.02
CA GLY A 46 1.77 9.95 -23.32
C GLY A 46 0.43 10.03 -24.06
N SER A 47 -0.65 9.50 -23.49
CA SER A 47 -1.98 9.58 -24.09
C SER A 47 -2.67 10.93 -23.86
N GLY A 48 -2.24 11.69 -22.84
CA GLY A 48 -2.94 12.89 -22.37
C GLY A 48 -4.25 12.60 -21.62
N LYS A 49 -4.56 11.32 -21.37
CA LYS A 49 -5.79 10.87 -20.69
C LYS A 49 -5.48 10.45 -19.26
N HIS A 50 -6.39 10.78 -18.35
CA HIS A 50 -6.18 10.59 -16.93
C HIS A 50 -7.32 9.78 -16.35
N SER A 51 -7.03 8.97 -15.34
CA SER A 51 -8.03 8.13 -14.69
C SER A 51 -8.47 8.61 -13.32
N LEU A 52 -7.68 9.50 -12.68
CA LEU A 52 -7.98 10.09 -11.38
C LEU A 52 -7.58 11.57 -11.38
N PHE A 53 -8.43 12.42 -10.78
CA PHE A 53 -8.17 13.85 -10.62
C PHE A 53 -7.36 14.17 -9.37
N SER A 54 -7.64 13.47 -8.26
CA SER A 54 -6.91 13.63 -7.02
C SER A 54 -7.12 12.47 -6.06
N HIS A 55 -6.16 12.25 -5.17
CA HIS A 55 -6.26 11.35 -4.03
C HIS A 55 -5.62 11.98 -2.78
N SER A 56 -6.18 11.72 -1.60
CA SER A 56 -5.63 12.21 -0.33
C SER A 56 -6.08 11.40 0.88
N LEU A 57 -5.23 11.37 1.90
CA LEU A 57 -5.54 10.81 3.22
C LEU A 57 -6.36 11.80 4.05
N TRP A 58 -7.45 11.33 4.65
CA TRP A 58 -8.22 12.01 5.68
C TRP A 58 -8.11 11.23 6.99
N ILE A 59 -8.06 11.93 8.12
CA ILE A 59 -8.07 11.27 9.42
C ILE A 59 -8.76 12.15 10.46
N GLY A 60 -9.60 11.52 11.28
CA GLY A 60 -10.29 12.22 12.36
C GLY A 60 -10.66 11.28 13.49
N GLY A 61 -10.70 11.82 14.70
CA GLY A 61 -10.96 11.10 15.95
C GLY A 61 -11.33 12.06 17.06
N LEU A 62 -11.71 11.51 18.21
CA LEU A 62 -12.08 12.28 19.39
C LEU A 62 -11.01 12.14 20.46
N ASP A 63 -10.64 13.23 21.13
CA ASP A 63 -9.77 13.18 22.31
C ASP A 63 -10.53 12.68 23.55
N ASP A 64 -9.84 12.52 24.68
CA ASP A 64 -10.42 12.07 25.96
C ASP A 64 -11.59 12.96 26.47
N ASN A 65 -11.78 14.16 25.93
CA ASN A 65 -12.89 15.07 26.25
C ASN A 65 -14.00 15.06 25.18
N ASP A 66 -14.01 14.08 24.28
CA ASP A 66 -14.90 13.98 23.13
C ASP A 66 -14.82 15.17 22.14
N SER A 67 -13.69 15.91 22.15
CA SER A 67 -13.46 16.99 21.20
C SER A 67 -12.94 16.43 19.87
N LEU A 68 -13.50 16.91 18.75
CA LEU A 68 -13.11 16.46 17.42
C LEU A 68 -11.75 17.04 17.01
N HIS A 69 -10.85 16.13 16.61
CA HIS A 69 -9.63 16.43 15.87
C HIS A 69 -9.76 15.86 14.45
N LEU A 70 -9.36 16.63 13.45
CA LEU A 70 -9.52 16.27 12.05
C LEU A 70 -8.47 16.96 11.17
N SER A 71 -7.88 16.18 10.28
CA SER A 71 -6.94 16.61 9.25
C SER A 71 -7.39 16.02 7.92
N ALA A 72 -7.82 16.87 7.00
CA ALA A 72 -8.31 16.43 5.69
C ALA A 72 -8.14 17.54 4.65
N HIS A 73 -8.09 17.17 3.38
CA HIS A 73 -8.18 18.14 2.29
C HIS A 73 -8.62 17.49 1.01
N ARG A 74 -9.06 18.27 0.03
CA ARG A 74 -9.47 17.72 -1.28
C ARG A 74 -8.47 18.04 -2.36
N TYR A 75 -8.17 19.33 -2.55
CA TYR A 75 -7.44 19.80 -3.73
C TYR A 75 -6.31 20.79 -3.44
N LEU A 76 -6.14 21.19 -2.16
CA LEU A 76 -5.31 22.33 -1.75
C LEU A 76 -5.68 23.61 -2.51
N MET A 77 -6.97 23.93 -2.59
CA MET A 77 -7.49 25.14 -3.25
C MET A 77 -8.09 26.14 -2.26
N THR A 78 -8.65 25.65 -1.16
CA THR A 78 -9.28 26.48 -0.12
C THR A 78 -8.36 26.68 1.08
N GLY A 79 -7.58 25.67 1.44
CA GLY A 79 -6.55 25.75 2.44
C GLY A 79 -5.68 24.50 2.45
N GLN A 80 -5.05 24.26 3.58
CA GLN A 80 -4.12 23.17 3.81
C GLN A 80 -4.18 22.74 5.27
N ASP A 81 -4.15 21.42 5.49
CA ASP A 81 -4.09 20.80 6.81
C ASP A 81 -2.80 19.98 6.98
N PHE A 82 -2.12 19.60 5.89
CA PHE A 82 -0.89 18.80 5.92
C PHE A 82 0.33 19.60 5.44
N TYR A 83 1.47 19.44 6.11
CA TYR A 83 2.70 20.21 5.90
C TYR A 83 3.93 19.30 5.85
N PRO A 84 5.01 19.66 5.14
CA PRO A 84 6.17 18.80 4.98
C PRO A 84 6.93 18.58 6.28
N GLY A 85 7.58 17.44 6.38
CA GLY A 85 8.55 17.14 7.43
C GLY A 85 7.99 16.41 8.64
N PRO A 86 8.91 15.91 9.48
CA PRO A 86 8.57 15.14 10.68
C PRO A 86 8.11 16.05 11.84
N LEU A 87 7.59 15.40 12.88
CA LEU A 87 7.28 15.97 14.18
C LEU A 87 8.22 15.40 15.26
N THR A 88 8.37 16.16 16.33
CA THR A 88 9.08 15.71 17.54
C THR A 88 8.31 14.60 18.26
N LEU A 89 9.03 13.61 18.81
CA LEU A 89 8.46 12.40 19.43
C LEU A 89 7.55 12.67 20.62
N ASN A 90 7.84 13.70 21.43
CA ASN A 90 7.18 13.93 22.72
C ASN A 90 6.09 15.01 22.70
N TYR A 91 6.04 15.84 21.67
CA TYR A 91 5.16 17.02 21.63
C TYR A 91 4.38 17.17 20.33
N GLY A 92 4.72 16.38 19.31
CA GLY A 92 4.08 16.43 18.00
C GLY A 92 4.23 17.80 17.35
N SER A 93 5.38 18.46 17.55
CA SER A 93 5.64 19.83 17.06
C SER A 93 6.82 19.85 16.09
N THR A 94 6.88 20.88 15.25
CA THR A 94 8.02 21.11 14.35
C THR A 94 8.23 22.61 14.12
N THR A 95 9.35 22.96 13.47
CA THR A 95 9.67 24.34 13.12
C THR A 95 9.50 24.56 11.62
N SER A 96 9.31 25.82 11.20
CA SER A 96 9.25 26.15 9.77
C SER A 96 10.54 25.80 9.04
N ASP A 97 11.70 25.91 9.70
CA ASP A 97 13.00 25.55 9.09
C ASP A 97 13.10 24.06 8.80
N VAL A 98 12.71 23.21 9.76
CA VAL A 98 12.63 21.76 9.55
C VAL A 98 11.58 21.43 8.49
N SER A 99 10.40 22.03 8.55
CA SER A 99 9.37 21.79 7.54
C SER A 99 9.86 22.17 6.13
N ASN A 100 10.56 23.31 5.98
CA ASN A 100 11.12 23.74 4.71
C ASN A 100 12.24 22.81 4.21
N SER A 101 13.10 22.27 5.10
CA SER A 101 14.16 21.32 4.70
C SER A 101 13.60 19.97 4.20
N PHE A 102 12.38 19.63 4.61
CA PHE A 102 11.65 18.44 4.16
C PHE A 102 10.60 18.74 3.08
N ASN A 103 10.53 19.96 2.55
CA ASN A 103 9.67 20.29 1.40
C ASN A 103 10.26 19.72 0.10
N ARG A 104 10.32 18.39 0.00
CA ARG A 104 10.87 17.61 -1.11
C ARG A 104 10.37 16.16 -1.07
N LEU A 105 10.53 15.46 -2.19
CA LEU A 105 10.35 14.02 -2.30
C LEU A 105 11.71 13.41 -2.69
N TRP A 106 12.04 12.24 -2.17
CA TRP A 106 13.24 11.49 -2.55
C TRP A 106 12.84 10.42 -3.56
N LYS A 107 13.33 10.56 -4.80
CA LYS A 107 13.12 9.59 -5.87
C LYS A 107 14.30 8.63 -5.94
N LEU A 108 14.01 7.33 -5.87
CA LEU A 108 14.98 6.26 -5.99
C LEU A 108 14.60 5.35 -7.15
N LYS A 109 15.61 4.88 -7.89
CA LYS A 109 15.48 3.76 -8.82
C LYS A 109 16.23 2.55 -8.28
N LYS A 110 15.66 1.36 -8.46
CA LYS A 110 16.30 0.10 -8.05
C LYS A 110 17.68 -0.05 -8.70
N THR A 111 17.76 0.24 -9.99
CA THR A 111 19.01 0.20 -10.77
C THR A 111 20.08 1.17 -10.26
N GLU A 112 19.69 2.33 -9.73
CA GLU A 112 20.61 3.31 -9.14
C GLU A 112 21.20 2.82 -7.81
N VAL A 113 20.36 2.19 -6.98
CA VAL A 113 20.78 1.58 -5.71
C VAL A 113 21.68 0.36 -5.95
N GLU A 114 21.33 -0.50 -6.91
CA GLU A 114 22.14 -1.66 -7.30
C GLU A 114 23.50 -1.25 -7.89
N GLU A 115 23.54 -0.23 -8.74
CA GLU A 115 24.80 0.30 -9.29
C GLU A 115 25.68 0.89 -8.18
N PHE A 116 25.09 1.59 -7.20
CA PHE A 116 25.81 2.07 -6.02
C PHE A 116 26.44 0.90 -5.24
N GLN A 117 25.65 -0.14 -4.93
CA GLN A 117 26.14 -1.34 -4.22
C GLN A 117 27.28 -2.03 -4.99
N TYR A 118 27.12 -2.21 -6.30
CA TYR A 118 28.14 -2.80 -7.16
C TYR A 118 29.43 -1.98 -7.12
N ARG A 119 29.35 -0.65 -7.26
CA ARG A 119 30.53 0.21 -7.26
C ARG A 119 31.20 0.30 -5.91
N TRP A 120 30.43 0.45 -4.83
CA TRP A 120 30.96 0.48 -3.47
C TRP A 120 31.70 -0.82 -3.14
N SER A 121 31.08 -1.99 -3.39
CA SER A 121 31.69 -3.29 -3.09
C SER A 121 32.95 -3.62 -3.91
N ASN A 122 33.15 -2.95 -5.05
CA ASN A 122 34.33 -3.11 -5.91
C ASN A 122 35.35 -1.97 -5.78
N GLY A 123 35.15 -1.01 -4.87
CA GLY A 123 36.04 0.15 -4.73
C GLY A 123 36.04 1.08 -5.95
N LEU A 124 34.93 1.12 -6.69
CA LEU A 124 34.73 1.88 -7.93
C LEU A 124 33.91 3.16 -7.72
N LEU A 125 33.84 3.67 -6.49
CA LEU A 125 33.27 4.99 -6.21
C LEU A 125 34.20 6.10 -6.72
N GLY A 126 33.61 7.14 -7.29
CA GLY A 126 34.32 8.28 -7.85
C GLY A 126 34.20 8.39 -9.36
N PHE A 127 34.86 9.41 -9.91
CA PHE A 127 34.71 9.81 -11.31
C PHE A 127 34.97 8.64 -12.31
N PRO A 128 34.11 8.43 -13.32
CA PRO A 128 33.02 9.31 -13.76
C PRO A 128 31.66 9.06 -13.08
N TYR A 129 31.56 8.12 -12.15
CA TYR A 129 30.30 7.84 -11.46
C TYR A 129 29.96 8.94 -10.45
N VAL A 130 28.73 9.43 -10.53
CA VAL A 130 28.15 10.37 -9.58
C VAL A 130 27.06 9.62 -8.83
N ILE A 131 27.20 9.52 -7.51
CA ILE A 131 26.20 8.90 -6.66
C ILE A 131 24.91 9.75 -6.76
N PRO A 132 23.75 9.13 -7.02
CA PRO A 132 22.47 9.83 -7.04
C PRO A 132 22.25 10.68 -5.77
N GLU A 133 21.65 11.85 -5.95
CA GLU A 133 21.41 12.79 -4.85
C GLU A 133 20.48 12.20 -3.79
N ALA A 134 19.48 11.40 -4.19
CA ALA A 134 18.56 10.75 -3.27
C ALA A 134 19.24 9.68 -2.40
N ILE A 135 20.31 9.03 -2.89
CA ILE A 135 21.14 8.12 -2.09
C ILE A 135 22.02 8.96 -1.15
N THR A 136 22.75 9.93 -1.69
CA THR A 136 23.69 10.76 -0.90
C THR A 136 23.00 11.49 0.26
N ASN A 137 21.81 12.03 0.03
CA ASN A 137 21.05 12.84 0.99
C ASN A 137 19.80 12.11 1.50
N TRP A 138 19.83 10.77 1.57
CA TRP A 138 18.72 9.99 2.10
C TRP A 138 18.41 10.41 3.55
N PRO A 139 17.15 10.68 3.90
CA PRO A 139 16.79 11.21 5.22
C PRO A 139 16.59 10.05 6.20
N ALA A 140 17.60 9.19 6.33
CA ALA A 140 17.57 8.04 7.23
C ALA A 140 17.25 8.43 8.68
N HIS A 141 17.81 9.58 9.11
CA HIS A 141 17.63 10.12 10.45
C HIS A 141 16.90 11.46 10.43
N GLY A 142 16.06 11.69 11.43
CA GLY A 142 15.44 12.98 11.68
C GLY A 142 16.45 14.04 12.16
N PRO A 143 16.08 15.33 12.13
CA PRO A 143 16.93 16.40 12.64
C PRO A 143 17.23 16.28 14.14
N ALA A 144 18.25 17.00 14.60
CA ALA A 144 18.43 17.22 16.03
C ALA A 144 17.20 17.94 16.65
N GLY A 145 16.96 17.75 17.95
CA GLY A 145 15.87 18.44 18.66
C GLY A 145 14.66 17.56 19.02
N GLY A 146 14.84 16.24 19.11
CA GLY A 146 13.81 15.31 19.58
C GLY A 146 12.92 14.72 18.50
N TYR A 147 13.37 14.74 17.24
CA TYR A 147 12.77 13.99 16.14
C TYR A 147 13.21 12.51 16.17
N SER A 148 12.55 11.66 15.39
CA SER A 148 12.92 10.24 15.29
C SER A 148 14.35 10.06 14.80
N ALA A 149 15.10 9.17 15.47
CA ALA A 149 16.39 8.73 14.95
C ALA A 149 16.22 7.85 13.71
N ASP A 150 15.11 7.13 13.59
CA ASP A 150 14.80 6.29 12.42
C ASP A 150 13.63 6.92 11.67
N LEU A 151 13.90 7.51 10.51
CA LEU A 151 12.91 8.21 9.71
C LEU A 151 12.67 7.47 8.39
N ALA A 152 13.64 7.45 7.48
CA ALA A 152 13.56 6.69 6.24
C ALA A 152 14.33 5.37 6.35
N PRO A 153 13.78 4.24 5.88
CA PRO A 153 14.42 2.94 6.00
C PRO A 153 15.69 2.85 5.14
N PHE A 154 16.74 2.24 5.68
CA PHE A 154 18.01 2.01 4.99
C PHE A 154 18.62 0.66 5.40
N PHE A 155 19.52 0.15 4.58
CA PHE A 155 20.36 -0.98 4.92
C PHE A 155 21.65 -0.46 5.54
N ASP A 156 21.88 -0.83 6.79
CA ASP A 156 23.09 -0.54 7.55
C ASP A 156 24.08 -1.70 7.34
N PHE A 157 25.12 -1.45 6.55
CA PHE A 157 26.09 -2.48 6.17
C PHE A 157 26.99 -2.87 7.34
N ASN A 158 27.41 -1.90 8.15
CA ASN A 158 28.39 -2.11 9.22
C ASN A 158 27.73 -2.34 10.61
N ASN A 159 26.41 -2.21 10.71
CA ASN A 159 25.56 -2.32 11.90
C ASN A 159 25.91 -1.28 12.99
N ASP A 160 26.29 -0.06 12.61
CA ASP A 160 26.58 1.03 13.56
C ASP A 160 25.37 1.93 13.87
N GLY A 161 24.25 1.72 13.19
CA GLY A 161 23.00 2.45 13.33
C GLY A 161 22.97 3.84 12.69
N SER A 162 24.01 4.23 11.95
CA SER A 162 24.11 5.51 11.26
C SER A 162 24.09 5.32 9.75
N TYR A 163 23.48 6.24 9.00
CA TYR A 163 23.50 6.19 7.54
C TYR A 163 24.76 6.87 6.98
N ASN A 164 25.67 6.08 6.41
CA ASN A 164 26.88 6.55 5.76
C ASN A 164 27.21 5.77 4.47
N ILE A 165 27.11 6.44 3.32
CA ILE A 165 27.43 5.86 2.01
C ILE A 165 28.89 5.41 1.85
N ILE A 166 29.82 5.92 2.67
CA ILE A 166 31.22 5.49 2.64
C ILE A 166 31.37 4.10 3.26
N ASP A 167 30.53 3.76 4.24
CA ASP A 167 30.52 2.47 4.93
C ASP A 167 29.68 1.41 4.21
N GLY A 168 29.01 1.80 3.11
CA GLY A 168 28.26 0.89 2.24
C GLY A 168 26.76 0.95 2.42
N ASP A 169 26.27 1.90 3.22
CA ASP A 169 24.85 2.02 3.50
C ASP A 169 24.07 2.56 2.31
N PHE A 170 22.87 2.04 2.11
CA PHE A 170 22.00 2.45 1.02
C PHE A 170 20.52 2.46 1.42
N PRO A 171 19.69 3.28 0.75
CA PRO A 171 18.25 3.32 1.00
C PRO A 171 17.59 1.96 0.71
N LEU A 172 16.61 1.57 1.54
CA LEU A 172 15.73 0.46 1.21
C LEU A 172 14.64 0.96 0.25
N ILE A 173 14.51 0.28 -0.89
CA ILE A 173 13.59 0.64 -1.97
C ILE A 173 12.49 -0.43 -2.14
N LYS A 174 11.28 0.03 -2.44
CA LYS A 174 10.17 -0.80 -2.93
C LYS A 174 9.98 -0.58 -4.44
N GLY A 175 9.60 -1.62 -5.17
CA GLY A 175 9.43 -1.51 -6.63
C GLY A 175 10.73 -1.26 -7.39
N ASP A 176 10.60 -0.87 -8.66
CA ASP A 176 11.72 -0.48 -9.52
C ASP A 176 11.98 1.04 -9.50
N GLU A 177 10.95 1.83 -9.18
CA GLU A 177 11.06 3.26 -8.86
C GLU A 177 10.17 3.58 -7.65
N MET A 178 10.69 4.38 -6.72
CA MET A 178 10.00 4.80 -5.51
C MET A 178 10.17 6.30 -5.28
N LEU A 179 9.08 6.97 -4.91
CA LEU A 179 9.08 8.25 -4.23
C LEU A 179 8.87 8.02 -2.74
N TRP A 180 9.73 8.57 -1.91
CA TRP A 180 9.56 8.60 -0.45
C TRP A 180 9.49 10.03 0.07
N TRP A 181 8.60 10.31 1.02
CA TRP A 181 8.52 11.61 1.70
C TRP A 181 7.84 11.50 3.07
N VAL A 182 7.97 12.56 3.86
CA VAL A 182 7.33 12.69 5.18
C VAL A 182 6.58 14.01 5.29
N PHE A 183 5.41 13.98 5.90
CA PHE A 183 4.58 15.15 6.20
C PHE A 183 3.83 14.97 7.53
N ASN A 184 3.18 16.03 8.00
CA ASN A 184 2.46 16.04 9.26
C ASN A 184 1.26 16.99 9.22
N ASP A 185 0.42 16.99 10.26
CA ASP A 185 -0.74 17.88 10.39
C ASP A 185 -0.57 18.99 11.46
N ASN A 186 0.62 19.22 12.02
CA ASN A 186 0.80 20.16 13.13
C ASN A 186 1.99 21.13 12.96
N THR A 187 2.29 21.54 11.73
CA THR A 187 3.22 22.66 11.47
C THR A 187 2.53 24.03 11.58
N ASN A 188 1.28 24.15 11.12
CA ASN A 188 0.51 25.40 11.14
C ASN A 188 -0.98 25.10 11.39
N VAL A 189 -1.77 26.16 11.58
CA VAL A 189 -3.23 26.05 11.73
C VAL A 189 -3.88 25.44 10.48
N HIS A 190 -4.83 24.53 10.68
CA HIS A 190 -5.63 23.95 9.59
C HIS A 190 -6.50 25.02 8.96
N THR A 191 -6.37 25.16 7.64
CA THR A 191 -7.09 26.19 6.86
C THR A 191 -8.05 25.60 5.84
N GLU A 192 -7.93 24.30 5.50
CA GLU A 192 -8.92 23.66 4.64
C GLU A 192 -10.15 23.29 5.45
N THR A 193 -9.97 22.47 6.50
CA THR A 193 -11.10 22.01 7.31
C THR A 193 -11.39 22.96 8.46
N GLY A 194 -10.37 23.61 9.01
CA GLY A 194 -10.44 24.30 10.29
C GLY A 194 -10.56 23.35 11.50
N GLY A 195 -10.29 22.06 11.33
CA GLY A 195 -10.26 21.07 12.41
C GLY A 195 -9.05 21.24 13.34
N ASN A 196 -9.14 20.70 14.55
CA ASN A 196 -7.98 20.63 15.43
C ASN A 196 -7.01 19.54 14.92
N PRO A 197 -5.69 19.77 14.94
CA PRO A 197 -4.71 18.77 14.51
C PRO A 197 -4.65 17.59 15.46
N LEU A 198 -4.45 16.38 14.92
CA LEU A 198 -4.18 15.18 15.71
C LEU A 198 -2.69 15.08 16.12
N LYS A 199 -1.82 15.88 15.49
CA LYS A 199 -0.35 15.84 15.63
C LYS A 199 0.24 14.51 15.13
N LEU A 200 -0.15 14.15 13.93
CA LEU A 200 0.28 12.95 13.23
C LEU A 200 1.48 13.26 12.35
N GLU A 201 2.46 12.37 12.38
CA GLU A 201 3.53 12.30 11.39
C GLU A 201 3.22 11.14 10.43
N ILE A 202 3.33 11.38 9.13
CA ILE A 202 2.97 10.45 8.09
C ILE A 202 4.17 10.25 7.16
N HIS A 203 4.65 9.02 7.06
CA HIS A 203 5.65 8.62 6.09
C HIS A 203 4.94 7.97 4.90
N CYS A 204 5.34 8.37 3.70
CA CYS A 204 4.74 7.91 2.46
C CYS A 204 5.76 7.31 1.52
N SER A 205 5.34 6.22 0.87
CA SER A 205 6.07 5.61 -0.25
C SER A 205 5.11 5.40 -1.41
N ALA A 206 5.32 6.07 -2.55
CA ALA A 206 4.67 5.71 -3.81
C ALA A 206 5.66 4.96 -4.69
N TYR A 207 5.30 3.77 -5.17
CA TYR A 207 6.21 2.94 -5.94
C TYR A 207 5.51 2.17 -7.05
N ALA A 208 6.28 1.75 -8.05
CA ALA A 208 5.81 0.99 -9.19
C ALA A 208 6.89 0.04 -9.70
N TYR A 209 6.46 -0.97 -10.43
CA TYR A 209 7.33 -1.92 -11.13
C TYR A 209 7.21 -1.65 -12.63
N ASN A 210 8.31 -1.81 -13.36
CA ASN A 210 8.30 -1.76 -14.81
C ASN A 210 8.84 -3.06 -15.39
N CYS A 211 7.95 -3.79 -16.07
CA CYS A 211 8.24 -5.13 -16.55
C CYS A 211 7.97 -5.24 -18.06
N ASP A 212 8.98 -4.92 -18.85
CA ASP A 212 8.89 -4.97 -20.32
C ASP A 212 8.93 -6.41 -20.88
N THR A 213 9.23 -7.39 -20.04
CA THR A 213 9.31 -8.83 -20.40
C THR A 213 7.97 -9.55 -20.29
N LEU A 214 6.94 -8.93 -19.71
CA LEU A 214 5.62 -9.54 -19.55
C LEU A 214 4.88 -9.58 -20.88
N THR A 215 4.48 -10.78 -21.30
CA THR A 215 3.80 -10.99 -22.58
C THR A 215 2.36 -11.51 -22.41
N SER A 216 1.93 -11.86 -21.20
CA SER A 216 0.55 -12.25 -20.90
C SER A 216 -0.26 -11.09 -20.33
N SER A 217 -1.54 -11.01 -20.69
CA SER A 217 -2.47 -9.97 -20.22
C SER A 217 -2.56 -9.86 -18.70
N ASP A 218 -2.48 -10.99 -18.00
CA ASP A 218 -2.55 -11.07 -16.53
C ASP A 218 -1.32 -10.46 -15.87
N ASN A 219 -0.20 -10.44 -16.59
CA ASN A 219 1.06 -9.88 -16.13
C ASN A 219 1.19 -8.39 -16.48
N LEU A 220 0.61 -7.96 -17.62
CA LEU A 220 0.62 -6.56 -18.05
C LEU A 220 -0.08 -5.59 -17.08
N VAL A 221 -0.96 -6.08 -16.21
CA VAL A 221 -1.61 -5.25 -15.16
C VAL A 221 -0.58 -4.56 -14.25
N LEU A 222 0.57 -5.19 -14.01
CA LEU A 222 1.61 -4.63 -13.14
C LEU A 222 2.12 -3.29 -13.69
N ASN A 223 2.28 -3.20 -15.01
CA ASN A 223 2.73 -1.98 -15.67
C ASN A 223 1.66 -0.87 -15.67
N ASN A 224 0.41 -1.19 -15.33
CA ASN A 224 -0.70 -0.25 -15.20
C ASN A 224 -1.09 0.01 -13.73
N THR A 225 -0.26 -0.43 -12.78
CA THR A 225 -0.54 -0.33 -11.34
C THR A 225 0.45 0.59 -10.64
N THR A 226 -0.04 1.45 -9.76
CA THR A 226 0.76 2.24 -8.81
C THR A 226 0.47 1.75 -7.39
N PHE A 227 1.49 1.68 -6.55
CA PHE A 227 1.36 1.32 -5.14
C PHE A 227 1.61 2.53 -4.25
N LEU A 228 0.94 2.59 -3.10
CA LEU A 228 1.09 3.67 -2.13
C LEU A 228 1.01 3.12 -0.70
N GLU A 229 2.01 3.42 0.11
CA GLU A 229 2.04 3.11 1.54
C GLU A 229 1.93 4.39 2.36
N TYR A 230 1.10 4.33 3.41
CA TYR A 230 1.08 5.29 4.50
C TYR A 230 1.49 4.59 5.79
N LYS A 231 2.50 5.12 6.47
CA LYS A 231 2.78 4.83 7.89
C LYS A 231 2.48 6.09 8.69
N ILE A 232 1.67 5.96 9.73
CA ILE A 232 1.11 7.10 10.47
C ILE A 232 1.44 6.91 11.94
N TYR A 233 2.06 7.93 12.52
CA TYR A 233 2.51 7.95 13.90
C TYR A 233 1.71 8.99 14.67
N ASN A 234 1.08 8.60 15.77
CA ASN A 234 0.56 9.56 16.74
C ASN A 234 1.72 10.14 17.56
N ARG A 235 2.15 11.36 17.22
CA ARG A 235 3.21 12.08 17.94
C ARG A 235 2.66 13.01 19.03
N SER A 236 1.34 13.00 19.25
CA SER A 236 0.72 13.72 20.35
C SER A 236 0.89 12.97 21.67
N SER A 237 0.59 13.64 22.79
CA SER A 237 0.43 13.01 24.11
C SER A 237 -1.00 12.52 24.37
N ALA A 238 -1.92 12.68 23.40
CA ALA A 238 -3.32 12.32 23.53
C ALA A 238 -3.58 10.95 22.91
N ASN A 239 -4.54 10.24 23.48
CA ASN A 239 -5.17 9.11 22.81
C ASN A 239 -6.39 9.63 22.04
N TYR A 240 -6.70 8.99 20.92
CA TYR A 240 -7.89 9.30 20.15
C TYR A 240 -8.78 8.07 20.03
N HIS A 241 -10.04 8.18 20.44
CA HIS A 241 -11.06 7.15 20.23
C HIS A 241 -12.01 7.54 19.11
N ASN A 242 -12.81 6.58 18.64
CA ASN A 242 -13.65 6.76 17.46
C ASN A 242 -12.86 7.29 16.25
N THR A 243 -11.61 6.82 16.10
CA THR A 243 -10.73 7.28 15.03
C THR A 243 -11.07 6.57 13.73
N PHE A 244 -11.07 7.32 12.63
CA PHE A 244 -11.25 6.81 11.28
C PHE A 244 -10.14 7.32 10.37
N LEU A 245 -9.56 6.42 9.58
CA LEU A 245 -8.70 6.75 8.45
C LEU A 245 -9.53 6.66 7.18
N GLY A 246 -9.59 7.73 6.40
CA GLY A 246 -10.31 7.80 5.14
C GLY A 246 -9.40 8.05 3.95
N LEU A 247 -9.76 7.51 2.80
CA LEU A 247 -9.07 7.72 1.54
C LEU A 247 -10.01 8.42 0.57
N PHE A 248 -9.85 9.74 0.45
CA PHE A 248 -10.59 10.55 -0.50
C PHE A 248 -9.99 10.40 -1.88
N THR A 249 -10.82 10.16 -2.88
CA THR A 249 -10.44 10.14 -4.28
C THR A 249 -11.50 10.85 -5.11
N ASP A 250 -11.04 11.73 -5.99
CA ASP A 250 -11.85 12.37 -7.02
C ASP A 250 -11.63 11.64 -8.35
N GLY A 251 -12.71 11.03 -8.84
CA GLY A 251 -12.72 10.39 -10.14
C GLY A 251 -12.76 11.43 -11.24
N ASP A 252 -12.03 11.18 -12.32
CA ASP A 252 -12.18 11.86 -13.60
C ASP A 252 -11.63 10.87 -14.62
N LEU A 253 -12.39 9.81 -14.89
CA LEU A 253 -11.96 8.71 -15.74
C LEU A 253 -12.10 9.10 -17.20
N GLY A 254 -11.18 9.93 -17.66
CA GLY A 254 -11.25 10.58 -18.96
C GLY A 254 -12.22 11.76 -18.93
N TYR A 255 -13.46 11.58 -19.39
CA TYR A 255 -14.51 12.59 -19.27
C TYR A 255 -15.30 12.40 -17.96
N GLY A 256 -14.86 13.03 -16.86
CA GLY A 256 -15.46 12.79 -15.54
C GLY A 256 -16.99 12.93 -15.42
N ASN A 257 -17.65 13.66 -16.32
CA ASN A 257 -19.11 13.85 -16.29
C ASN A 257 -19.92 12.63 -16.81
N ASP A 258 -19.29 11.52 -17.19
CA ASP A 258 -20.00 10.25 -17.44
C ASP A 258 -19.53 9.07 -16.59
N ASP A 259 -19.00 9.36 -15.41
CA ASP A 259 -18.51 8.34 -14.48
C ASP A 259 -19.59 7.77 -13.55
N PHE A 260 -19.37 6.53 -13.16
CA PHE A 260 -19.97 5.86 -12.02
C PHE A 260 -18.89 5.44 -11.01
N ILE A 261 -19.34 5.19 -9.78
CA ILE A 261 -18.51 4.71 -8.69
C ILE A 261 -19.15 3.51 -8.00
N GLY A 262 -18.33 2.58 -7.52
CA GLY A 262 -18.80 1.38 -6.81
C GLY A 262 -17.81 0.89 -5.75
N PHE A 263 -18.28 -0.07 -4.95
CA PHE A 263 -17.47 -0.76 -3.95
C PHE A 263 -17.47 -2.27 -4.22
N ASN A 264 -16.30 -2.89 -4.08
CA ASN A 264 -16.11 -4.33 -4.11
C ASN A 264 -15.62 -4.77 -2.72
N LEU A 265 -16.53 -5.36 -1.95
CA LEU A 265 -16.28 -5.80 -0.59
C LEU A 265 -15.23 -6.92 -0.54
N LYS A 266 -15.37 -7.93 -1.40
CA LYS A 266 -14.44 -9.07 -1.48
C LYS A 266 -13.00 -8.62 -1.71
N ASN A 267 -12.79 -7.63 -2.57
CA ASN A 267 -11.45 -7.20 -2.96
C ASN A 267 -10.88 -6.06 -2.09
N ASN A 268 -11.65 -5.54 -1.12
CA ASN A 268 -11.35 -4.29 -0.41
C ASN A 268 -11.05 -3.13 -1.37
N SER A 269 -11.93 -2.91 -2.33
CA SER A 269 -11.69 -1.90 -3.36
C SER A 269 -12.91 -1.01 -3.55
N TYR A 270 -12.68 0.26 -3.81
CA TYR A 270 -13.66 1.09 -4.51
C TYR A 270 -13.13 1.43 -5.89
N PHE A 271 -14.01 1.69 -6.85
CA PHE A 271 -13.63 1.82 -8.24
C PHE A 271 -14.50 2.82 -8.99
N PHE A 272 -13.91 3.39 -10.03
CA PHE A 272 -14.55 4.28 -11.00
C PHE A 272 -14.63 3.57 -12.35
N TYR A 273 -15.75 3.75 -13.04
CA TYR A 273 -16.00 3.16 -14.35
C TYR A 273 -17.00 4.01 -15.13
N ASN A 274 -16.90 3.98 -16.45
CA ASN A 274 -17.80 4.78 -17.28
C ASN A 274 -19.25 4.26 -17.21
N GLY A 275 -20.20 5.18 -17.12
CA GLY A 275 -21.62 4.87 -17.14
C GLY A 275 -22.18 4.56 -18.53
N TYR A 276 -21.47 4.96 -19.59
CA TYR A 276 -21.78 4.67 -20.98
C TYR A 276 -20.72 3.78 -21.66
N ALA A 277 -21.06 3.20 -22.81
CA ALA A 277 -20.14 2.35 -23.58
C ALA A 277 -18.97 3.10 -24.24
N THR A 278 -19.09 4.43 -24.33
CA THR A 278 -18.07 5.35 -24.84
C THR A 278 -17.89 6.43 -23.78
N ASP A 279 -16.66 6.65 -23.35
CA ASP A 279 -16.27 7.79 -22.53
C ASP A 279 -16.21 9.04 -23.41
N GLY A 280 -17.04 10.02 -23.04
CA GLY A 280 -17.15 11.31 -23.73
C GLY A 280 -17.66 11.22 -25.17
N SER A 281 -17.40 12.29 -25.92
CA SER A 281 -17.84 12.47 -27.31
C SER A 281 -16.70 12.88 -28.26
N GLY A 282 -15.44 12.61 -27.86
CA GLY A 282 -14.24 12.87 -28.66
C GLY A 282 -13.34 13.99 -28.12
N GLN A 283 -13.56 14.45 -26.88
CA GLN A 283 -12.67 15.37 -26.19
C GLN A 283 -11.28 14.75 -26.00
N PRO A 284 -10.20 15.55 -25.97
CA PRO A 284 -8.83 15.03 -25.79
C PRO A 284 -8.63 14.19 -24.52
N SER A 285 -9.33 14.53 -23.43
CA SER A 285 -9.23 13.79 -22.16
C SER A 285 -9.96 12.45 -22.19
N ALA A 286 -10.93 12.25 -23.08
CA ALA A 286 -11.82 11.09 -23.09
C ALA A 286 -11.14 9.84 -23.68
N TYR A 287 -11.32 8.68 -23.05
CA TYR A 287 -10.83 7.37 -23.49
C TYR A 287 -11.54 6.83 -24.74
N GLY A 288 -12.76 7.31 -25.04
CA GLY A 288 -13.55 6.89 -26.18
C GLY A 288 -14.20 5.52 -25.95
N THR A 289 -14.29 4.70 -27.01
CA THR A 289 -14.92 3.38 -26.92
C THR A 289 -14.14 2.42 -26.02
N ASN A 290 -14.85 1.53 -25.36
CA ASN A 290 -14.29 0.56 -24.40
C ASN A 290 -13.51 1.29 -23.30
N PRO A 291 -14.15 2.19 -22.55
CA PRO A 291 -13.47 2.95 -21.53
C PRO A 291 -12.88 2.04 -20.46
N PRO A 292 -11.78 2.46 -19.82
CA PRO A 292 -11.19 1.69 -18.74
C PRO A 292 -12.06 1.70 -17.47
N ALA A 293 -11.56 1.03 -16.44
CA ALA A 293 -11.97 1.22 -15.06
C ALA A 293 -10.71 1.30 -14.18
N ILE A 294 -10.80 2.00 -13.06
CA ILE A 294 -9.69 2.12 -12.10
C ILE A 294 -10.19 1.88 -10.69
N SER A 295 -9.41 1.16 -9.88
CA SER A 295 -9.70 0.92 -8.48
C SER A 295 -8.67 1.55 -7.55
N VAL A 296 -9.11 1.84 -6.33
CA VAL A 296 -8.24 2.00 -5.16
C VAL A 296 -8.48 0.78 -4.28
N THR A 297 -7.46 -0.07 -4.14
CA THR A 297 -7.54 -1.36 -3.46
C THR A 297 -6.68 -1.34 -2.21
N LEU A 298 -7.22 -1.71 -1.06
CA LEU A 298 -6.46 -1.92 0.18
C LEU A 298 -5.80 -3.31 0.15
N LEU A 299 -4.48 -3.32 0.01
CA LEU A 299 -3.65 -4.52 0.00
C LEU A 299 -3.35 -5.03 1.40
N ASN A 300 -3.13 -4.10 2.34
CA ASN A 300 -2.83 -4.41 3.73
C ASN A 300 -3.25 -3.26 4.66
N SER A 301 -3.50 -3.60 5.92
CA SER A 301 -3.81 -2.69 7.00
C SER A 301 -3.19 -3.20 8.29
N ALA A 302 -2.47 -2.35 9.01
CA ALA A 302 -2.02 -2.60 10.37
C ALA A 302 -2.92 -1.94 11.43
N ILE A 303 -4.12 -1.50 11.03
CA ILE A 303 -5.12 -0.97 11.95
C ILE A 303 -5.86 -2.13 12.60
N ARG A 304 -5.55 -2.38 13.86
CA ARG A 304 -6.08 -3.52 14.63
C ARG A 304 -7.56 -3.38 14.93
N LYS A 305 -8.26 -4.52 14.89
CA LYS A 305 -9.53 -4.66 15.58
C LYS A 305 -9.31 -4.58 17.09
N GLN A 306 -10.32 -4.15 17.85
CA GLN A 306 -10.24 -4.15 19.30
C GLN A 306 -10.00 -5.57 19.83
N ALA A 307 -8.97 -5.71 20.68
CA ALA A 307 -8.58 -6.97 21.28
C ALA A 307 -9.72 -7.54 22.15
N ASN A 308 -10.02 -8.81 21.94
CA ASN A 308 -11.02 -9.57 22.68
C ASN A 308 -10.44 -10.86 23.28
N GLY A 309 -9.14 -11.11 23.13
CA GLY A 309 -8.44 -12.27 23.67
C GLY A 309 -8.68 -13.56 22.90
N ILE A 310 -9.21 -13.47 21.68
CA ILE A 310 -9.45 -14.62 20.80
C ILE A 310 -8.89 -14.37 19.39
N ASP A 311 -8.64 -15.46 18.66
CA ASP A 311 -8.46 -15.44 17.21
C ASP A 311 -9.84 -15.56 16.55
N ASP A 312 -10.35 -14.46 16.00
CA ASP A 312 -11.66 -14.35 15.38
C ASP A 312 -11.70 -15.12 14.06
N LEU A 313 -12.71 -15.98 13.91
CA LEU A 313 -12.81 -16.88 12.76
C LEU A 313 -12.93 -16.12 11.43
N THR A 314 -12.29 -16.65 10.38
CA THR A 314 -12.51 -16.19 9.01
C THR A 314 -13.79 -16.78 8.41
N SER A 315 -14.47 -16.02 7.54
CA SER A 315 -15.60 -16.51 6.74
C SER A 315 -15.15 -17.18 5.44
N TRP A 316 -13.84 -17.25 5.18
CA TRP A 316 -13.28 -17.84 3.96
C TRP A 316 -12.79 -19.27 4.21
N ASP A 317 -13.26 -20.20 3.38
CA ASP A 317 -12.74 -21.56 3.41
C ASP A 317 -11.33 -21.64 2.79
N ASN A 318 -10.72 -22.83 2.87
CA ASN A 318 -9.39 -23.09 2.34
C ASN A 318 -9.25 -22.84 0.82
N ASN A 319 -10.34 -22.92 0.07
CA ASN A 319 -10.37 -22.70 -1.37
C ASN A 319 -10.68 -21.24 -1.73
N GLY A 320 -10.84 -20.37 -0.75
CA GLY A 320 -11.21 -18.97 -0.96
C GLY A 320 -12.69 -18.77 -1.27
N ASN A 321 -13.57 -19.70 -0.90
CA ASN A 321 -15.01 -19.50 -0.98
C ASN A 321 -15.53 -18.83 0.30
N LEU A 322 -16.37 -17.83 0.13
CA LEU A 322 -17.02 -17.14 1.24
C LEU A 322 -18.20 -17.95 1.79
N SER A 323 -18.24 -18.14 3.10
CA SER A 323 -19.38 -18.70 3.83
C SER A 323 -20.02 -17.64 4.72
N CYS A 324 -21.33 -17.45 4.57
CA CYS A 324 -22.10 -16.55 5.42
C CYS A 324 -22.56 -17.19 6.74
N THR A 325 -22.28 -18.48 6.95
CA THR A 325 -22.78 -19.24 8.12
C THR A 325 -21.70 -19.98 8.89
N ASN A 326 -20.58 -20.34 8.25
CA ASN A 326 -19.50 -21.10 8.87
C ASN A 326 -18.32 -20.19 9.19
N GLY A 327 -17.61 -20.52 10.28
CA GLY A 327 -16.37 -19.89 10.66
C GLY A 327 -15.21 -20.89 10.54
N TYR A 328 -14.09 -20.44 9.98
CA TYR A 328 -12.93 -21.25 9.71
C TYR A 328 -11.72 -20.78 10.52
N ARG A 329 -10.85 -21.74 10.87
CA ARG A 329 -9.55 -21.50 11.50
C ARG A 329 -8.48 -22.34 10.81
N TYR A 330 -7.29 -21.75 10.66
CA TYR A 330 -6.10 -22.40 10.17
C TYR A 330 -5.62 -23.44 11.18
N ASP A 331 -5.54 -24.69 10.73
CA ASP A 331 -4.93 -25.78 11.48
C ASP A 331 -3.52 -26.01 10.95
N SER A 332 -2.52 -25.71 11.78
CA SER A 332 -1.11 -25.87 11.44
C SER A 332 -0.69 -27.33 11.24
N VAL A 333 -1.47 -28.30 11.75
CA VAL A 333 -1.19 -29.73 11.57
C VAL A 333 -1.59 -30.19 10.16
N SER A 334 -2.80 -29.84 9.72
CA SER A 334 -3.26 -30.14 8.35
C SER A 334 -2.75 -29.15 7.30
N GLY A 335 -2.35 -27.95 7.72
CA GLY A 335 -1.94 -26.86 6.85
C GLY A 335 -3.12 -26.22 6.10
N GLN A 336 -4.35 -26.36 6.60
CA GLN A 336 -5.58 -25.95 5.92
C GLN A 336 -6.52 -25.19 6.86
N TYR A 337 -7.40 -24.37 6.28
CA TYR A 337 -8.53 -23.79 7.01
C TYR A 337 -9.64 -24.83 7.21
N GLN A 338 -10.01 -25.09 8.46
CA GLN A 338 -11.05 -26.04 8.84
C GLN A 338 -12.27 -25.30 9.40
N ASN A 339 -13.47 -25.79 9.08
CA ASN A 339 -14.68 -25.30 9.72
C ASN A 339 -14.68 -25.72 11.20
N VAL A 340 -14.73 -24.75 12.10
CA VAL A 340 -14.71 -24.96 13.55
C VAL A 340 -16.00 -24.53 14.25
N GLY A 341 -17.02 -24.11 13.49
CA GLY A 341 -18.32 -23.75 14.04
C GLY A 341 -19.08 -22.71 13.22
N ALA A 342 -20.06 -22.08 13.87
CA ALA A 342 -20.79 -20.96 13.28
C ALA A 342 -19.86 -19.75 13.08
N GLY A 343 -19.99 -19.09 11.93
CA GLY A 343 -19.28 -17.84 11.63
C GLY A 343 -20.05 -16.62 12.13
N ASP A 344 -19.34 -15.51 12.29
CA ASP A 344 -19.92 -14.18 12.52
C ASP A 344 -19.49 -13.26 11.39
N VAL A 345 -20.36 -13.04 10.41
CA VAL A 345 -20.07 -12.16 9.27
C VAL A 345 -19.91 -10.69 9.66
N LEU A 346 -20.31 -10.30 10.87
CA LEU A 346 -20.26 -8.92 11.36
C LEU A 346 -18.97 -8.59 12.12
N ASN A 347 -18.11 -9.57 12.38
CA ASN A 347 -16.86 -9.38 13.10
C ASN A 347 -15.74 -8.72 12.27
N GLY A 348 -15.97 -8.47 10.97
CA GLY A 348 -15.01 -7.84 10.05
C GLY A 348 -14.18 -8.83 9.21
N ASN A 349 -14.44 -10.13 9.33
CA ASN A 349 -13.66 -11.19 8.68
C ASN A 349 -13.83 -11.34 7.15
N ILE A 350 -14.81 -10.67 6.54
CA ILE A 350 -15.03 -10.77 5.09
C ILE A 350 -13.92 -10.05 4.33
N ASN A 351 -13.52 -8.87 4.83
CA ASN A 351 -12.57 -8.02 4.15
C ASN A 351 -11.44 -7.54 5.07
N GLY A 352 -11.39 -8.01 6.32
CA GLY A 352 -10.24 -7.84 7.20
C GLY A 352 -9.08 -8.79 6.89
N PHE A 353 -8.01 -8.67 7.68
CA PHE A 353 -6.77 -9.44 7.54
C PHE A 353 -6.50 -10.25 8.81
N ASN A 354 -5.84 -11.40 8.65
CA ASN A 354 -5.37 -12.31 9.70
C ASN A 354 -6.45 -13.02 10.53
N TYR A 355 -7.71 -12.98 10.11
CA TYR A 355 -8.78 -13.73 10.78
C TYR A 355 -8.56 -15.25 10.66
N GLY A 356 -8.67 -15.95 11.77
CA GLY A 356 -8.61 -17.39 11.84
C GLY A 356 -7.22 -17.95 11.57
N ASP A 357 -6.14 -17.17 11.71
CA ASP A 357 -4.78 -17.65 11.44
C ASP A 357 -4.14 -18.38 12.63
N GLY A 358 -4.85 -18.44 13.77
CA GLY A 358 -4.42 -19.07 15.01
C GLY A 358 -3.62 -18.16 15.95
N ILE A 359 -3.41 -16.89 15.60
CA ILE A 359 -2.72 -15.89 16.42
C ILE A 359 -3.76 -14.96 17.04
N ILE A 360 -3.83 -14.96 18.37
CA ILE A 360 -4.79 -14.15 19.13
C ILE A 360 -4.53 -12.65 18.91
N ASP A 361 -5.62 -11.89 18.69
CA ASP A 361 -5.67 -10.42 18.62
C ASP A 361 -4.75 -9.79 17.53
N ASN A 362 -4.44 -10.54 16.46
CA ASN A 362 -3.68 -10.01 15.32
C ASN A 362 -4.58 -9.60 14.12
N GLU A 363 -5.89 -9.55 14.30
CA GLU A 363 -6.82 -9.18 13.25
C GLU A 363 -6.71 -7.69 12.91
N CYS A 364 -6.63 -7.40 11.62
CA CYS A 364 -6.65 -6.02 11.13
C CYS A 364 -7.91 -5.75 10.32
N MET A 365 -8.37 -4.51 10.39
CA MET A 365 -9.57 -4.08 9.67
C MET A 365 -9.28 -3.80 8.19
N GLY A 366 -10.19 -4.25 7.33
CA GLY A 366 -10.32 -3.74 5.97
C GLY A 366 -11.11 -2.43 5.95
N PHE A 367 -11.61 -2.02 4.78
CA PHE A 367 -12.55 -0.91 4.72
C PHE A 367 -13.83 -1.24 5.50
N THR A 368 -14.25 -0.31 6.34
CA THR A 368 -15.42 -0.45 7.22
C THR A 368 -16.59 0.42 6.75
N ARG A 369 -16.29 1.47 5.98
CA ARG A 369 -17.26 2.41 5.40
C ARG A 369 -16.84 2.79 3.99
N PHE A 370 -17.82 3.04 3.12
CA PHE A 370 -17.59 3.69 1.84
C PHE A 370 -18.74 4.63 1.50
N MET A 371 -18.40 5.90 1.29
CA MET A 371 -19.30 6.95 0.88
C MET A 371 -18.92 7.45 -0.50
N TYR A 372 -19.92 7.82 -1.31
CA TYR A 372 -19.69 8.59 -2.53
C TYR A 372 -20.10 10.05 -2.31
N LEU A 373 -19.52 10.96 -3.09
CA LEU A 373 -19.88 12.37 -3.15
C LEU A 373 -20.13 12.75 -4.61
N ASN A 374 -21.08 13.65 -4.84
CA ASN A 374 -21.25 14.31 -6.12
C ASN A 374 -20.49 15.63 -6.10
N ASN A 375 -20.00 16.04 -7.26
CA ASN A 375 -19.46 17.37 -7.43
C ASN A 375 -20.49 18.46 -7.16
N GLY A 376 -20.07 19.50 -6.44
CA GLY A 376 -20.81 20.74 -6.27
C GLY A 376 -21.30 20.98 -4.85
N SER A 377 -22.27 21.88 -4.73
CA SER A 377 -22.77 22.43 -3.47
C SER A 377 -24.21 21.98 -3.16
N CYS A 378 -24.52 20.70 -3.37
CA CYS A 378 -25.79 20.12 -2.94
C CYS A 378 -25.84 19.88 -1.42
N ASN A 379 -27.03 19.58 -0.91
CA ASN A 379 -27.29 19.56 0.54
C ASN A 379 -26.57 18.42 1.27
N ASP A 380 -26.77 17.16 0.85
CA ASP A 380 -26.45 16.00 1.71
C ASP A 380 -25.30 15.12 1.18
N ALA A 381 -25.21 14.94 -0.14
CA ALA A 381 -24.28 14.02 -0.81
C ALA A 381 -23.22 14.74 -1.65
N CYS A 382 -22.75 15.89 -1.17
CA CYS A 382 -21.80 16.76 -1.85
C CYS A 382 -20.66 17.17 -0.92
N ASP A 383 -19.70 17.90 -1.46
CA ASP A 383 -18.49 18.29 -0.77
C ASP A 383 -18.69 18.81 0.67
N PRO A 384 -17.93 18.28 1.65
CA PRO A 384 -17.93 18.79 3.02
C PRO A 384 -17.22 20.14 3.10
N ILE A 385 -17.64 20.96 4.07
CA ILE A 385 -17.15 22.33 4.27
C ILE A 385 -16.65 22.54 5.70
N THR A 386 -17.19 21.82 6.68
CA THR A 386 -16.84 21.97 8.10
C THR A 386 -16.28 20.66 8.68
N PRO A 387 -15.47 20.70 9.76
CA PRO A 387 -14.88 19.48 10.31
C PRO A 387 -15.88 18.37 10.64
N PRO A 388 -17.06 18.66 11.24
CA PRO A 388 -18.06 17.62 11.48
C PRO A 388 -18.58 16.95 10.19
N GLN A 389 -18.63 17.68 9.06
CA GLN A 389 -19.10 17.12 7.78
C GLN A 389 -18.06 16.18 7.16
N TYR A 390 -16.77 16.52 7.22
CA TYR A 390 -15.69 15.61 6.82
C TYR A 390 -15.72 14.34 7.69
N TYR A 391 -15.84 14.51 9.00
CA TYR A 391 -15.91 13.39 9.94
C TYR A 391 -17.17 12.52 9.72
N ASN A 392 -18.31 13.11 9.37
CA ASN A 392 -19.51 12.36 8.99
C ASN A 392 -19.23 11.39 7.83
N TYR A 393 -18.56 11.84 6.76
CA TYR A 393 -18.21 10.96 5.65
C TYR A 393 -17.30 9.79 6.08
N LEU A 394 -16.35 10.04 6.99
CA LEU A 394 -15.51 8.98 7.57
C LEU A 394 -16.34 7.92 8.32
N GLN A 395 -17.42 8.34 8.98
CA GLN A 395 -18.31 7.48 9.76
C GLN A 395 -19.36 6.72 8.92
N GLY A 396 -19.45 6.98 7.61
CA GLY A 396 -20.55 6.49 6.77
C GLY A 396 -21.85 7.28 6.93
N LYS A 397 -21.73 8.58 7.23
CA LYS A 397 -22.84 9.53 7.33
C LYS A 397 -22.73 10.59 6.24
N TRP A 398 -23.88 11.06 5.81
CA TRP A 398 -24.01 12.21 4.91
C TRP A 398 -23.67 13.51 5.62
N LYS A 399 -23.55 14.59 4.84
CA LYS A 399 -23.22 15.93 5.35
C LYS A 399 -24.19 16.41 6.46
N ASN A 400 -25.45 16.01 6.38
CA ASN A 400 -26.50 16.30 7.37
C ASN A 400 -26.45 15.41 8.63
N GLY A 401 -25.54 14.45 8.71
CA GLY A 401 -25.40 13.51 9.84
C GLY A 401 -26.24 12.24 9.73
N ASN A 402 -27.13 12.12 8.74
CA ASN A 402 -27.88 10.88 8.51
C ASN A 402 -26.95 9.78 8.01
N LEU A 403 -27.20 8.54 8.45
CA LEU A 403 -26.46 7.38 7.98
C LEU A 403 -26.77 7.10 6.51
N LEU A 404 -25.78 6.52 5.82
CA LEU A 404 -26.03 5.86 4.54
C LEU A 404 -27.07 4.75 4.74
N THR A 405 -28.02 4.64 3.80
CA THR A 405 -29.02 3.56 3.79
C THR A 405 -28.93 2.73 2.51
N TYR A 406 -29.44 1.51 2.52
CA TYR A 406 -29.50 0.64 1.34
C TYR A 406 -30.50 1.14 0.30
N GLY A 407 -30.16 0.95 -0.98
CA GLY A 407 -31.02 1.21 -2.14
C GLY A 407 -31.00 2.66 -2.63
N LEU A 408 -31.41 2.84 -3.90
CA LEU A 408 -31.46 4.14 -4.58
C LEU A 408 -30.12 4.90 -4.44
N HIS A 409 -30.17 6.15 -3.98
CA HIS A 409 -29.03 7.04 -3.75
C HIS A 409 -28.55 7.03 -2.28
N GLY A 410 -29.03 6.08 -1.48
CA GLY A 410 -28.55 5.85 -0.12
C GLY A 410 -28.99 6.84 0.96
N LEU A 411 -30.12 7.51 0.74
CA LEU A 411 -30.73 8.51 1.64
C LEU A 411 -32.21 8.23 1.93
N THR A 412 -32.63 6.97 1.85
CA THR A 412 -34.01 6.56 2.08
C THR A 412 -34.33 6.65 3.58
N ASN A 413 -35.39 7.38 3.96
CA ASN A 413 -35.81 7.49 5.35
C ASN A 413 -37.32 7.17 5.50
N PRO A 414 -37.71 6.13 6.27
CA PRO A 414 -36.83 5.16 6.94
C PRO A 414 -36.16 4.20 5.93
N GLY A 415 -34.92 3.81 6.19
CA GLY A 415 -34.16 2.88 5.35
C GLY A 415 -33.19 2.05 6.18
N THR A 416 -32.83 0.86 5.69
CA THR A 416 -31.83 0.01 6.38
C THR A 416 -30.45 0.66 6.27
N THR A 417 -29.77 0.87 7.38
CA THR A 417 -28.39 1.40 7.38
C THR A 417 -27.46 0.53 6.54
N ALA A 418 -26.64 1.17 5.72
CA ALA A 418 -25.61 0.52 4.93
C ALA A 418 -24.21 1.08 5.28
N ARG A 419 -23.19 0.23 5.20
CA ARG A 419 -21.79 0.58 5.43
C ARG A 419 -21.09 1.02 4.16
N PHE A 420 -21.46 0.44 3.02
CA PHE A 420 -20.81 0.66 1.74
C PHE A 420 -21.85 1.10 0.71
N ALA A 421 -21.64 2.24 0.08
CA ALA A 421 -22.44 2.64 -1.06
C ALA A 421 -22.11 1.76 -2.27
N PHE A 422 -23.14 1.32 -2.98
CA PHE A 422 -23.00 0.60 -4.24
C PHE A 422 -22.07 -0.63 -4.22
N PRO A 423 -22.24 -1.60 -3.28
CA PRO A 423 -21.43 -2.82 -3.23
C PRO A 423 -21.72 -3.79 -4.39
N GLY A 424 -22.74 -3.53 -5.20
CA GLY A 424 -23.21 -4.40 -6.26
C GLY A 424 -23.58 -5.78 -5.73
N ILE A 425 -23.04 -6.82 -6.36
CA ILE A 425 -23.18 -8.23 -5.94
C ILE A 425 -22.02 -8.71 -5.05
N SER A 426 -21.08 -7.84 -4.69
CA SER A 426 -19.87 -8.23 -3.94
C SER A 426 -20.10 -8.48 -2.44
N ASP A 427 -21.32 -8.20 -1.94
CA ASP A 427 -21.74 -8.43 -0.55
C ASP A 427 -22.84 -9.51 -0.45
N PRO A 428 -22.54 -10.78 -0.78
CA PRO A 428 -23.54 -11.85 -0.74
C PRO A 428 -24.01 -12.21 0.68
N CYS A 429 -23.25 -11.83 1.72
CA CYS A 429 -23.60 -12.05 3.11
C CYS A 429 -24.37 -10.88 3.75
N ASN A 430 -24.65 -9.81 2.98
CA ASN A 430 -25.28 -8.59 3.48
C ASN A 430 -24.52 -7.95 4.66
N TYR A 431 -23.20 -8.11 4.72
CA TYR A 431 -22.35 -7.53 5.77
C TYR A 431 -22.50 -6.02 5.84
N GLY A 432 -22.60 -5.38 4.68
CA GLY A 432 -22.81 -3.95 4.56
C GLY A 432 -24.11 -3.47 5.20
N THR A 433 -25.09 -4.35 5.41
CA THR A 433 -26.41 -4.01 5.98
C THR A 433 -26.74 -4.81 7.23
N GLY A 434 -25.72 -5.33 7.92
CA GLY A 434 -25.90 -6.04 9.20
C GLY A 434 -26.50 -7.44 9.07
N GLY A 435 -26.30 -8.12 7.95
CA GLY A 435 -26.84 -9.45 7.67
C GLY A 435 -28.32 -9.44 7.23
N ILE A 436 -28.91 -8.26 7.03
CA ILE A 436 -30.30 -8.11 6.63
C ILE A 436 -30.43 -8.36 5.12
N ILE A 437 -31.31 -9.28 4.73
CA ILE A 437 -31.62 -9.55 3.32
C ILE A 437 -32.56 -8.46 2.79
N HIS A 438 -32.21 -7.90 1.64
CA HIS A 438 -33.02 -6.88 0.97
C HIS A 438 -33.74 -7.44 -0.26
N PRO A 439 -34.88 -6.84 -0.65
CA PRO A 439 -35.44 -7.11 -1.96
C PRO A 439 -34.44 -6.72 -3.06
N PRO A 440 -34.51 -7.37 -4.23
CA PRO A 440 -33.67 -7.02 -5.35
C PRO A 440 -33.88 -5.56 -5.78
N VAL A 441 -32.79 -4.90 -6.17
CA VAL A 441 -32.84 -3.58 -6.81
C VAL A 441 -33.43 -3.67 -8.23
N ILE A 442 -33.59 -2.53 -8.91
CA ILE A 442 -34.22 -2.45 -10.25
C ILE A 442 -33.60 -3.45 -11.23
N THR A 443 -32.28 -3.63 -11.20
CA THR A 443 -31.56 -4.67 -11.98
C THR A 443 -30.90 -5.69 -11.04
N PRO A 444 -31.56 -6.81 -10.69
CA PRO A 444 -31.08 -7.75 -9.68
C PRO A 444 -29.68 -8.32 -9.96
N SER A 445 -29.35 -8.55 -11.24
CA SER A 445 -28.05 -9.10 -11.66
C SER A 445 -26.86 -8.18 -11.38
N LEU A 446 -27.10 -6.89 -11.11
CA LEU A 446 -26.07 -5.92 -10.77
C LEU A 446 -26.00 -5.62 -9.27
N GLY A 447 -26.97 -6.11 -8.47
CA GLY A 447 -27.11 -5.73 -7.06
C GLY A 447 -27.22 -4.21 -6.87
N TRP A 448 -27.11 -3.72 -5.63
CA TRP A 448 -27.16 -2.28 -5.37
C TRP A 448 -25.92 -1.60 -5.94
N SER A 449 -26.07 -0.97 -7.10
CA SER A 449 -25.02 -0.28 -7.87
C SER A 449 -25.62 0.93 -8.57
N GLU A 450 -24.81 1.92 -8.97
CA GLU A 450 -25.33 3.09 -9.70
C GLU A 450 -26.09 2.68 -10.96
N LYS A 451 -25.51 1.76 -11.74
CA LYS A 451 -26.14 1.21 -12.94
C LYS A 451 -27.40 0.41 -12.61
N GLY A 452 -27.35 -0.42 -11.55
CA GLY A 452 -28.49 -1.23 -11.11
C GLY A 452 -29.68 -0.41 -10.60
N GLU A 453 -29.46 0.85 -10.22
CA GLU A 453 -30.45 1.82 -9.77
C GLU A 453 -30.82 2.86 -10.85
N ASN A 454 -30.40 2.66 -12.11
CA ASN A 454 -30.61 3.60 -13.22
C ASN A 454 -30.15 5.03 -12.92
N ARG A 455 -29.04 5.19 -12.19
CA ARG A 455 -28.49 6.52 -11.91
C ARG A 455 -27.94 7.18 -13.16
N ILE A 456 -27.90 8.51 -13.14
CA ILE A 456 -27.27 9.32 -14.17
C ILE A 456 -25.77 9.40 -13.87
N PRO A 457 -24.89 8.96 -14.78
CA PRO A 457 -23.45 9.11 -14.63
C PRO A 457 -23.05 10.59 -14.52
N ASN A 458 -22.03 10.91 -13.74
CA ASN A 458 -21.53 12.27 -13.54
C ASN A 458 -20.15 12.22 -12.84
N ASP A 459 -19.57 13.38 -12.55
CA ASP A 459 -18.39 13.52 -11.70
C ASP A 459 -18.65 12.91 -10.31
N ARG A 460 -17.87 11.89 -9.98
CA ARG A 460 -17.98 11.08 -8.77
C ARG A 460 -16.72 11.16 -7.93
N ARG A 461 -16.92 11.18 -6.62
CA ARG A 461 -15.85 11.10 -5.62
C ARG A 461 -16.17 10.03 -4.61
N GLY A 462 -15.14 9.47 -3.98
CA GLY A 462 -15.27 8.43 -2.99
C GLY A 462 -14.47 8.75 -1.73
N VAL A 463 -14.98 8.31 -0.58
CA VAL A 463 -14.22 8.21 0.67
C VAL A 463 -14.44 6.82 1.24
N ALA A 464 -13.41 5.98 1.16
CA ALA A 464 -13.40 4.67 1.83
C ALA A 464 -12.66 4.80 3.17
N SER A 465 -13.27 4.33 4.26
CA SER A 465 -12.75 4.54 5.61
C SER A 465 -12.57 3.25 6.40
N ILE A 466 -11.55 3.22 7.26
CA ILE A 466 -11.23 2.16 8.20
C ILE A 466 -11.49 2.70 9.62
N GLY A 467 -12.39 2.07 10.37
CA GLY A 467 -12.70 2.45 11.75
C GLY A 467 -14.09 2.00 12.25
N PRO A 468 -14.45 2.36 13.49
CA PRO A 468 -13.63 3.11 14.43
C PRO A 468 -12.47 2.27 15.00
N PHE A 469 -11.39 2.93 15.41
CA PHE A 469 -10.33 2.36 16.24
C PHE A 469 -9.83 3.37 17.27
N ASP A 470 -9.07 2.87 18.25
CA ASP A 470 -8.32 3.70 19.18
C ASP A 470 -6.90 3.91 18.66
N LEU A 471 -6.46 5.16 18.65
CA LEU A 471 -5.12 5.57 18.25
C LEU A 471 -4.39 6.13 19.48
N TYR A 472 -3.55 5.30 20.08
CA TYR A 472 -2.83 5.64 21.30
C TYR A 472 -1.64 6.56 21.02
N SER A 473 -1.26 7.36 22.03
CA SER A 473 -0.05 8.17 22.00
C SER A 473 1.18 7.30 21.67
N GLY A 474 1.97 7.72 20.66
CA GLY A 474 3.16 6.99 20.20
C GLY A 474 2.88 5.79 19.28
N GLN A 475 1.62 5.42 19.05
CA GLN A 475 1.27 4.27 18.21
C GLN A 475 1.57 4.54 16.72
N GLU A 476 2.07 3.51 16.04
CA GLU A 476 2.16 3.41 14.58
C GLU A 476 0.97 2.61 14.04
N ILE A 477 0.34 3.12 12.98
CA ILE A 477 -0.57 2.36 12.11
C ILE A 477 -0.09 2.47 10.66
N SER A 478 -0.48 1.54 9.80
CA SER A 478 -0.15 1.61 8.38
C SER A 478 -1.23 1.03 7.49
N VAL A 479 -1.25 1.50 6.24
CA VAL A 479 -2.06 0.95 5.15
C VAL A 479 -1.26 0.93 3.87
N GLU A 480 -1.48 -0.07 3.04
CA GLU A 480 -0.86 -0.19 1.72
C GLU A 480 -1.92 -0.40 0.64
N LEU A 481 -1.79 0.36 -0.44
CA LEU A 481 -2.79 0.52 -1.48
C LEU A 481 -2.22 0.12 -2.86
N ALA A 482 -3.09 -0.34 -3.73
CA ALA A 482 -2.85 -0.43 -5.17
C ALA A 482 -3.91 0.34 -5.96
N PHE A 483 -3.44 1.14 -6.92
CA PHE A 483 -4.24 1.80 -7.93
C PHE A 483 -4.20 0.97 -9.20
N VAL A 484 -5.20 0.10 -9.37
CA VAL A 484 -5.23 -0.89 -10.47
C VAL A 484 -6.09 -0.34 -11.60
N TRP A 485 -5.49 -0.14 -12.76
CA TRP A 485 -6.17 0.30 -13.98
C TRP A 485 -6.33 -0.86 -14.96
N SER A 486 -7.53 -0.99 -15.52
CA SER A 486 -7.86 -2.08 -16.43
C SER A 486 -8.68 -1.57 -17.62
N ARG A 487 -8.40 -2.11 -18.79
CA ARG A 487 -9.17 -1.87 -20.03
C ARG A 487 -9.31 -3.17 -20.80
N THR A 488 -10.40 -3.32 -21.55
CA THR A 488 -10.72 -4.55 -22.28
C THR A 488 -10.97 -4.29 -23.76
N THR A 489 -11.13 -5.38 -24.52
CA THR A 489 -11.72 -5.36 -25.86
C THR A 489 -13.24 -5.10 -25.78
N PRO A 490 -13.90 -4.69 -26.88
CA PRO A 490 -15.31 -4.29 -26.87
C PRO A 490 -16.30 -5.33 -26.37
N GLU A 491 -15.97 -6.62 -26.49
CA GLU A 491 -16.86 -7.73 -26.16
C GLU A 491 -16.76 -8.16 -24.67
N ALA A 492 -15.81 -7.60 -23.91
CA ALA A 492 -15.54 -7.99 -22.53
C ALA A 492 -16.02 -6.94 -21.52
N ASN A 493 -16.43 -7.40 -20.34
CA ASN A 493 -16.84 -6.54 -19.24
C ASN A 493 -15.62 -6.00 -18.48
N VAL A 494 -15.44 -4.68 -18.48
CA VAL A 494 -14.31 -4.02 -17.82
C VAL A 494 -14.25 -4.26 -16.32
N LEU A 495 -15.40 -4.40 -15.65
CA LEU A 495 -15.44 -4.66 -14.21
C LEU A 495 -15.01 -6.08 -13.87
N ASP A 496 -15.32 -7.07 -14.72
CA ASP A 496 -14.86 -8.45 -14.53
C ASP A 496 -13.34 -8.53 -14.70
N LYS A 497 -12.80 -7.85 -15.72
CA LYS A 497 -11.34 -7.74 -15.92
C LYS A 497 -10.67 -7.04 -14.74
N LEU A 498 -11.21 -5.92 -14.29
CA LEU A 498 -10.68 -5.17 -13.14
C LEU A 498 -10.64 -6.06 -11.89
N ASN A 499 -11.68 -6.85 -11.64
CA ASN A 499 -11.70 -7.77 -10.51
C ASN A 499 -10.62 -8.85 -10.61
N GLN A 500 -10.41 -9.44 -11.79
CA GLN A 500 -9.34 -10.42 -12.03
C GLN A 500 -7.95 -9.80 -11.84
N ASP A 501 -7.75 -8.59 -12.37
CA ASP A 501 -6.53 -7.81 -12.26
C ASP A 501 -6.20 -7.47 -10.79
N ILE A 502 -7.21 -7.06 -10.01
CA ILE A 502 -7.06 -6.82 -8.57
C ILE A 502 -6.71 -8.10 -7.83
N GLU A 503 -7.40 -9.21 -8.10
CA GLU A 503 -7.11 -10.50 -7.47
C GLU A 503 -5.66 -10.94 -7.76
N THR A 504 -5.18 -10.71 -8.99
CA THR A 504 -3.80 -10.99 -9.39
C THR A 504 -2.80 -10.17 -8.59
N ILE A 505 -2.98 -8.84 -8.51
CA ILE A 505 -2.12 -7.95 -7.72
C ILE A 505 -2.12 -8.35 -6.23
N ARG A 506 -3.30 -8.62 -5.66
CA ARG A 506 -3.43 -9.04 -4.25
C ARG A 506 -2.70 -10.35 -3.99
N GLN A 507 -2.77 -11.32 -4.90
CA GLN A 507 -2.04 -12.57 -4.76
C GLN A 507 -0.54 -12.33 -4.76
N TRP A 508 0.01 -11.62 -5.76
CA TRP A 508 1.45 -11.31 -5.79
C TRP A 508 1.94 -10.58 -4.55
N TYR A 509 1.15 -9.61 -4.06
CA TYR A 509 1.47 -8.91 -2.84
C TYR A 509 1.50 -9.86 -1.63
N LYS A 510 0.46 -10.69 -1.46
CA LYS A 510 0.34 -11.64 -0.34
C LYS A 510 1.46 -12.69 -0.33
N THR A 511 1.86 -13.19 -1.50
CA THR A 511 2.89 -14.23 -1.63
C THR A 511 4.29 -13.66 -1.86
N ASN A 512 4.44 -12.33 -1.88
CA ASN A 512 5.66 -11.63 -2.28
C ASN A 512 6.25 -12.20 -3.58
N SER A 513 5.39 -12.46 -4.57
CA SER A 513 5.75 -13.15 -5.81
C SER A 513 5.46 -12.27 -7.03
N PHE A 514 5.72 -10.98 -6.94
CA PHE A 514 5.68 -10.08 -8.10
C PHE A 514 6.58 -10.65 -9.22
N PRO A 515 6.14 -10.59 -10.49
CA PRO A 515 6.96 -11.02 -11.62
C PRO A 515 8.35 -10.37 -11.63
N SER A 516 9.39 -11.17 -11.92
CA SER A 516 10.75 -10.62 -12.08
C SER A 516 10.83 -9.77 -13.35
N CYS A 517 11.24 -8.52 -13.17
CA CYS A 517 11.32 -7.51 -14.22
C CYS A 517 12.72 -7.40 -14.86
N GLU A 518 13.63 -8.34 -14.54
CA GLU A 518 15.03 -8.24 -14.90
C GLU A 518 15.30 -8.67 -16.35
N HIS A 519 15.88 -7.75 -17.13
CA HIS A 519 16.60 -8.08 -18.36
C HIS A 519 18.01 -8.55 -18.01
N TYR A 520 18.28 -9.86 -18.12
CA TYR A 520 19.65 -10.36 -18.19
C TYR A 520 20.24 -10.06 -19.58
N ASN A 521 20.48 -8.78 -19.86
CA ASN A 521 21.48 -8.41 -20.87
C ASN A 521 22.83 -8.42 -20.16
N SER A 522 23.52 -9.56 -20.26
CA SER A 522 24.92 -9.79 -19.96
C SER A 522 25.74 -8.51 -19.67
N ILE A 523 25.97 -8.22 -18.38
CA ILE A 523 27.27 -7.96 -17.72
C ILE A 523 26.98 -7.96 -16.20
N ASN A 524 27.70 -8.82 -15.48
CA ASN A 524 27.82 -8.94 -14.01
C ASN A 524 26.60 -9.43 -13.22
N ALA A 525 26.68 -10.71 -12.83
CA ALA A 525 25.92 -11.29 -11.73
C ALA A 525 26.08 -10.44 -10.45
N PRO A 526 25.05 -10.40 -9.58
CA PRO A 526 25.16 -9.71 -8.29
C PRO A 526 26.36 -10.25 -7.51
N LEU A 527 27.30 -9.38 -7.16
CA LEU A 527 28.39 -9.72 -6.25
C LEU A 527 27.77 -9.98 -4.87
N LEU A 528 27.88 -11.22 -4.38
CA LEU A 528 27.75 -11.49 -2.95
C LEU A 528 28.85 -10.72 -2.21
N ALA A 529 28.51 -10.15 -1.05
CA ALA A 529 29.49 -9.55 -0.15
C ALA A 529 30.62 -10.56 0.13
N THR A 530 31.85 -10.08 0.24
CA THR A 530 33.02 -10.94 0.46
C THR A 530 32.86 -11.73 1.77
N GLY A 531 32.72 -13.06 1.66
CA GLY A 531 32.54 -13.95 2.80
C GLY A 531 31.11 -14.41 3.09
N GLU A 532 30.10 -13.87 2.42
CA GLU A 532 28.72 -14.39 2.53
C GLU A 532 28.59 -15.70 1.74
N ILE A 533 28.09 -16.75 2.40
CA ILE A 533 27.85 -18.06 1.80
C ILE A 533 26.36 -18.36 1.91
N LYS A 534 25.69 -18.56 0.78
CA LYS A 534 24.28 -18.95 0.69
C LYS A 534 24.16 -20.40 0.25
N LEU A 535 23.18 -21.09 0.82
CA LEU A 535 22.77 -22.43 0.39
C LEU A 535 21.33 -22.36 -0.09
N PHE A 536 21.08 -22.79 -1.32
CA PHE A 536 19.72 -22.90 -1.83
C PHE A 536 19.57 -24.10 -2.77
N PRO A 537 18.40 -24.74 -2.82
CA PRO A 537 17.28 -24.55 -1.90
C PRO A 537 17.59 -25.12 -0.51
N ASN A 538 17.12 -24.48 0.55
CA ASN A 538 17.16 -24.99 1.92
C ASN A 538 15.79 -24.72 2.59
N PRO A 539 14.91 -25.72 2.74
CA PRO A 539 15.15 -27.16 2.57
C PRO A 539 15.41 -27.63 1.13
N THR A 540 16.15 -28.73 0.97
CA THR A 540 16.48 -29.39 -0.31
C THR A 540 15.86 -30.77 -0.44
N GLN A 541 15.61 -31.25 -1.67
CA GLN A 541 15.22 -32.65 -1.95
C GLN A 541 16.29 -33.50 -2.64
N LYS A 542 17.17 -32.91 -3.46
CA LYS A 542 18.12 -33.68 -4.30
C LYS A 542 19.50 -33.07 -4.37
N SER A 543 19.61 -31.75 -4.27
CA SER A 543 20.88 -31.03 -4.33
C SER A 543 20.80 -29.68 -3.62
N ILE A 544 21.93 -29.18 -3.18
CA ILE A 544 22.09 -27.79 -2.73
C ILE A 544 23.09 -27.10 -3.65
N THR A 545 22.78 -25.87 -4.02
CA THR A 545 23.72 -24.93 -4.60
C THR A 545 24.39 -24.18 -3.46
N ILE A 546 25.72 -24.25 -3.40
CA ILE A 546 26.53 -23.37 -2.56
C ILE A 546 26.92 -22.18 -3.41
N GLN A 547 26.56 -20.99 -2.96
CA GLN A 547 27.01 -19.74 -3.57
C GLN A 547 27.84 -18.95 -2.57
N GLY A 548 29.01 -18.46 -2.98
CA GLY A 548 29.88 -17.66 -2.13
C GLY A 548 30.98 -16.96 -2.92
N SER A 549 31.64 -16.00 -2.28
CA SER A 549 32.79 -15.31 -2.84
C SER A 549 34.05 -15.73 -2.08
N TRP A 550 34.88 -16.59 -2.69
CA TRP A 550 36.15 -17.02 -2.11
C TRP A 550 37.32 -16.59 -2.99
N ALA A 551 38.32 -15.95 -2.36
CA ALA A 551 39.50 -15.45 -3.04
C ALA A 551 40.56 -16.53 -3.32
N ASP A 552 40.35 -17.76 -2.83
CA ASP A 552 41.38 -18.80 -2.75
C ASP A 552 41.02 -20.09 -3.49
N LYS A 553 41.97 -20.64 -4.24
CA LYS A 553 41.82 -21.83 -5.10
C LYS A 553 41.75 -23.15 -4.32
N GLU A 554 41.85 -23.12 -3.00
CA GLU A 554 41.83 -24.29 -2.12
C GLU A 554 40.61 -24.39 -1.18
N THR A 555 39.52 -23.68 -1.48
CA THR A 555 38.30 -23.73 -0.65
C THR A 555 37.70 -25.14 -0.65
N LYS A 556 37.37 -25.67 0.53
CA LYS A 556 36.83 -27.04 0.71
C LYS A 556 35.50 -27.01 1.44
N PHE A 557 34.62 -27.94 1.10
CA PHE A 557 33.40 -28.21 1.87
C PHE A 557 33.44 -29.61 2.49
N GLN A 558 32.75 -29.77 3.62
CA GLN A 558 32.52 -31.03 4.32
C GLN A 558 31.07 -31.05 4.84
N ILE A 559 30.33 -32.13 4.61
CA ILE A 559 28.96 -32.30 5.14
C ILE A 559 28.97 -33.29 6.30
N PHE A 560 28.25 -32.96 7.37
CA PHE A 560 28.14 -33.73 8.60
C PHE A 560 26.67 -34.05 8.94
N ASP A 561 26.44 -35.20 9.57
CA ASP A 561 25.17 -35.50 10.25
C ASP A 561 25.08 -34.85 11.64
N LEU A 562 23.93 -34.98 12.32
CA LEU A 562 23.71 -34.47 13.68
C LEU A 562 24.65 -35.07 14.75
N ARG A 563 25.30 -36.20 14.47
CA ARG A 563 26.25 -36.86 15.36
C ARG A 563 27.69 -36.39 15.11
N GLY A 564 27.89 -35.49 14.15
CA GLY A 564 29.21 -34.99 13.74
C GLY A 564 29.98 -35.95 12.83
N VAL A 565 29.33 -36.98 12.27
CA VAL A 565 29.97 -37.90 11.31
C VAL A 565 30.05 -37.21 9.96
N GLN A 566 31.26 -37.12 9.38
CA GLN A 566 31.45 -36.60 8.03
C GLN A 566 30.89 -37.58 7.01
N LEU A 567 29.99 -37.11 6.15
CA LEU A 567 29.29 -37.89 5.12
C LEU A 567 29.90 -37.68 3.74
N CYS A 568 30.34 -36.46 3.42
CA CYS A 568 31.02 -36.15 2.17
C CYS A 568 31.91 -34.91 2.30
N SER A 569 32.81 -34.74 1.33
CA SER A 569 33.68 -33.56 1.23
C SER A 569 34.13 -33.34 -0.21
N GLY A 570 34.47 -32.11 -0.56
CA GLY A 570 35.01 -31.75 -1.86
C GLY A 570 35.70 -30.39 -1.86
N SER A 571 36.21 -29.99 -3.02
CA SER A 571 36.77 -28.65 -3.24
C SER A 571 35.78 -27.81 -4.02
N LEU A 572 35.70 -26.52 -3.68
CA LEU A 572 34.91 -25.52 -4.38
C LEU A 572 35.85 -24.67 -5.25
N VAL A 573 35.66 -24.73 -6.55
CA VAL A 573 36.49 -24.10 -7.59
C VAL A 573 35.76 -22.94 -8.28
N LEU A 574 34.41 -22.95 -8.28
CA LEU A 574 33.55 -21.93 -8.89
C LEU A 574 32.66 -21.26 -7.84
N ASN A 575 32.50 -19.94 -7.87
CA ASN A 575 31.68 -19.15 -6.92
C ASN A 575 30.22 -19.64 -6.71
N SER A 576 29.74 -20.55 -7.56
CA SER A 576 28.51 -21.29 -7.38
C SER A 576 28.71 -22.75 -7.81
N GLU A 577 28.42 -23.71 -6.93
CA GLU A 577 28.51 -25.15 -7.24
C GLU A 577 27.35 -25.96 -6.66
N ASP A 578 26.89 -26.94 -7.43
CA ASP A 578 25.82 -27.86 -7.03
C ASP A 578 26.38 -29.14 -6.42
N ILE A 579 25.92 -29.46 -5.21
CA ILE A 579 26.21 -30.73 -4.54
C ILE A 579 24.98 -31.62 -4.65
N ASN A 580 25.15 -32.79 -5.27
CA ASN A 580 24.14 -33.85 -5.24
C ASN A 580 24.06 -34.46 -3.83
N LEU A 581 22.86 -34.52 -3.28
CA LEU A 581 22.52 -35.05 -1.96
C LEU A 581 21.44 -36.15 -2.04
N SER A 582 21.19 -36.70 -3.22
CA SER A 582 20.14 -37.72 -3.44
C SER A 582 20.39 -39.02 -2.66
N TYR A 583 21.62 -39.24 -2.19
CA TYR A 583 22.00 -40.38 -1.35
C TYR A 583 21.75 -40.15 0.15
N LEU A 584 21.41 -38.93 0.57
CA LEU A 584 21.09 -38.60 1.96
C LEU A 584 19.61 -38.86 2.26
N GLN A 585 19.35 -39.44 3.43
CA GLN A 585 17.99 -39.57 3.96
C GLN A 585 17.43 -38.20 4.39
N ALA A 586 16.11 -38.09 4.57
CA ALA A 586 15.53 -36.88 5.10
C ALA A 586 16.03 -36.61 6.53
N GLY A 587 16.41 -35.37 6.83
CA GLY A 587 17.02 -35.00 8.10
C GLY A 587 17.72 -33.65 8.07
N VAL A 588 18.30 -33.29 9.22
CA VAL A 588 19.11 -32.08 9.39
C VAL A 588 20.58 -32.41 9.21
N TYR A 589 21.27 -31.59 8.43
CA TYR A 589 22.69 -31.71 8.13
C TYR A 589 23.39 -30.37 8.30
N PHE A 590 24.72 -30.42 8.42
CA PHE A 590 25.56 -29.23 8.46
C PHE A 590 26.59 -29.31 7.35
N ILE A 591 26.80 -28.21 6.65
CA ILE A 591 27.92 -28.06 5.74
C ILE A 591 28.93 -27.07 6.31
N LYS A 592 30.17 -27.50 6.41
CA LYS A 592 31.31 -26.71 6.81
C LYS A 592 32.12 -26.33 5.57
N ILE A 593 32.38 -25.06 5.38
CA ILE A 593 33.19 -24.54 4.28
C ILE A 593 34.41 -23.85 4.86
N THR A 594 35.59 -24.27 4.42
CA THR A 594 36.88 -23.80 4.94
C THR A 594 37.71 -23.25 3.78
N ASN A 595 38.17 -22.01 3.91
CA ASN A 595 39.19 -21.41 3.05
C ASN A 595 40.43 -21.05 3.90
N SER A 596 41.45 -20.41 3.31
CA SER A 596 42.69 -20.06 4.02
C SER A 596 42.54 -19.04 5.15
N LYS A 597 41.41 -18.33 5.22
CA LYS A 597 41.16 -17.23 6.18
C LYS A 597 40.02 -17.51 7.14
N THR A 598 38.98 -18.23 6.71
CA THR A 598 37.74 -18.42 7.46
C THR A 598 37.18 -19.83 7.36
N THR A 599 36.37 -20.19 8.36
CA THR A 599 35.57 -21.42 8.40
C THR A 599 34.13 -21.04 8.72
N SER A 600 33.19 -21.41 7.87
CA SER A 600 31.76 -21.18 8.07
C SER A 600 31.02 -22.50 8.15
N THR A 601 30.03 -22.62 9.03
CA THR A 601 29.17 -23.81 9.15
C THR A 601 27.72 -23.39 9.00
N ILE A 602 27.01 -24.00 8.04
CA ILE A 602 25.63 -23.66 7.72
C ILE A 602 24.77 -24.92 7.84
N LYS A 603 23.63 -24.78 8.51
CA LYS A 603 22.62 -25.84 8.64
C LYS A 603 21.76 -25.91 7.38
N PHE A 604 21.51 -27.12 6.87
CA PHE A 604 20.49 -27.34 5.85
C PHE A 604 19.58 -28.54 6.17
N ILE A 605 18.37 -28.53 5.62
CA ILE A 605 17.35 -29.55 5.83
C ILE A 605 17.16 -30.33 4.54
N LYS A 606 17.29 -31.67 4.58
CA LYS A 606 16.96 -32.58 3.49
C LYS A 606 15.54 -33.10 3.70
N ASN A 607 14.66 -32.81 2.77
CA ASN A 607 13.32 -33.40 2.69
C ASN A 607 13.35 -34.65 1.80
N ASN A 608 12.31 -35.48 1.89
CA ASN A 608 12.15 -36.68 1.06
C ASN A 608 12.19 -36.37 -0.43
#